data_AF-A0A9E3SP04-F1
#
_entry.id   AF-A0A9E3SP04-F1
#
_cell.length_a   1.000
_cell.length_b   1.000
_cell.length_c   1.000
_cell.angle_alpha   90.00
_cell.angle_beta   90.00
_cell.angle_gamma   90.00
#
_symmetry.space_group_name_H-M   'P 1'
#
loop_
_entity.id
_entity.type
_entity.pdbx_description
1 polymer ?
#
loop_
_entity_poly.entity_id
_entity_poly.type
_entity_poly.pdbx_seq_one_letter_code
_entity_poly.pdbx_strand_id
1 'polypeptide(L)'
;MQSSFKRKAALFFSSVLLVAFGFLIGTSILPGAASALAAPVLLQVPAQPPPVDLNSLDLTDYERQLAGIFNTVSPSVVSINVTTRQTVGNVDEGFGYGSGSGFVLDRDGHIVTNNHVVDGATERGIEVNFYDGTIVRAEVVGLDPDADLAVLKVNIPPENLQPVVLGDSDLLVIGQTTLAIGSPFGQRWTLTSGIVSALDRTIQGLTNFSIGSVIQTDAAINPGNSGGPLFNLKGEVIGVNSQIISQSRSSSGVGFAVPVNLVRRVATDILANGRVDYSYLGINGGPDMSLNLIETLKLPNNLRGVIVSGVVPGGPAERAGLRNPGRTVFVEGDAVPTTADIITAINGVPLSGMNGLVSYLARNTRPGDTVNLTLWRDGQQIVVPVQLSSRPS
;
A
#
# COMPACT_ATOMS: atom_id res chain seq x y z
N MET A 1 68.81 8.76 -57.44
CA MET A 1 69.52 7.98 -56.40
C MET A 1 68.58 6.82 -56.06
N GLN A 2 68.75 5.55 -56.50
CA GLN A 2 69.84 4.59 -56.23
C GLN A 2 70.15 4.49 -54.72
N SER A 3 70.17 3.33 -54.05
CA SER A 3 70.03 1.89 -54.45
C SER A 3 69.39 1.08 -53.27
N SER A 4 69.29 -0.27 -53.15
CA SER A 4 69.85 -1.44 -53.85
C SER A 4 69.04 -2.75 -53.58
N PHE A 5 68.76 -3.55 -54.62
CA PHE A 5 69.15 -4.98 -54.78
C PHE A 5 69.16 -5.91 -53.52
N LYS A 6 68.44 -7.04 -53.44
CA LYS A 6 68.65 -8.38 -54.08
C LYS A 6 67.43 -9.29 -53.76
N ARG A 7 66.75 -10.00 -54.68
CA ARG A 7 67.08 -11.17 -55.55
C ARG A 7 66.77 -12.58 -54.96
N LYS A 8 65.87 -13.27 -55.69
CA LYS A 8 65.77 -14.72 -56.00
C LYS A 8 65.05 -15.70 -55.05
N ALA A 9 64.21 -16.52 -55.70
CA ALA A 9 63.60 -17.74 -55.18
C ALA A 9 64.43 -19.00 -55.51
N ALA A 10 64.41 -19.98 -54.61
CA ALA A 10 64.68 -21.43 -54.72
C ALA A 10 64.39 -22.00 -53.31
N LEU A 11 63.85 -23.20 -53.03
CA LEU A 11 63.84 -24.49 -53.73
C LEU A 11 62.52 -25.25 -53.50
N PHE A 12 62.27 -26.24 -54.35
CA PHE A 12 61.24 -27.27 -54.21
C PHE A 12 61.93 -28.64 -54.05
N PHE A 13 61.17 -29.66 -53.63
CA PHE A 13 61.46 -31.10 -53.67
C PHE A 13 62.36 -31.77 -52.60
N SER A 14 61.74 -32.77 -51.94
CA SER A 14 62.27 -34.11 -51.61
C SER A 14 63.30 -34.28 -50.47
N SER A 15 63.34 -35.40 -49.72
CA SER A 15 62.35 -36.48 -49.46
C SER A 15 62.93 -37.52 -48.46
N VAL A 16 62.06 -38.33 -47.82
CA VAL A 16 62.31 -39.74 -47.41
C VAL A 16 63.38 -40.05 -46.32
N LEU A 17 62.89 -40.45 -45.12
CA LEU A 17 63.20 -41.72 -44.41
C LEU A 17 62.25 -41.79 -43.19
N LEU A 18 61.22 -42.65 -43.09
CA LEU A 18 61.12 -44.12 -43.17
C LEU A 18 61.52 -44.84 -41.85
N VAL A 19 60.59 -44.81 -40.89
CA VAL A 19 60.34 -45.79 -39.80
C VAL A 19 58.81 -45.75 -39.61
N ALA A 20 57.95 -46.59 -40.20
CA ALA A 20 57.83 -48.06 -40.11
C ALA A 20 57.71 -48.53 -38.64
N PHE A 21 56.68 -49.25 -38.18
CA PHE A 21 55.63 -50.00 -38.87
C PHE A 21 54.49 -50.25 -37.85
N GLY A 22 53.20 -50.25 -38.24
CA GLY A 22 52.12 -50.18 -37.23
C GLY A 22 50.70 -50.55 -37.65
N PHE A 23 50.55 -51.54 -38.54
CA PHE A 23 49.32 -52.30 -38.82
C PHE A 23 48.04 -51.58 -39.32
N LEU A 24 47.59 -52.02 -40.51
CA LEU A 24 46.15 -52.09 -40.81
C LEU A 24 45.46 -53.03 -39.80
N ILE A 25 44.24 -52.70 -39.39
CA ILE A 25 43.01 -53.54 -39.50
C ILE A 25 41.91 -52.93 -38.61
N GLY A 26 40.74 -52.67 -39.22
CA GLY A 26 39.43 -52.74 -38.58
C GLY A 26 39.11 -51.77 -37.43
N THR A 27 38.41 -50.68 -37.75
CA THR A 27 37.32 -50.21 -36.87
C THR A 27 36.03 -50.11 -37.67
N SER A 28 35.00 -50.76 -37.14
CA SER A 28 33.65 -50.79 -37.67
C SER A 28 32.99 -49.42 -37.58
N ILE A 29 32.01 -49.18 -38.45
CA ILE A 29 31.01 -48.14 -38.25
C ILE A 29 30.24 -48.52 -36.97
N LEU A 30 30.60 -47.91 -35.85
CA LEU A 30 29.73 -47.88 -34.68
C LEU A 30 28.53 -46.99 -35.05
N PRO A 31 27.29 -47.46 -34.88
CA PRO A 31 26.15 -46.55 -34.83
C PRO A 31 26.44 -45.57 -33.70
N GLY A 32 26.52 -44.28 -34.01
CA GLY A 32 26.73 -43.27 -32.98
C GLY A 32 25.63 -43.44 -31.94
N ALA A 33 26.01 -43.77 -30.71
CA ALA A 33 25.10 -43.67 -29.58
C ALA A 33 24.73 -42.20 -29.47
N ALA A 34 23.56 -41.85 -30.01
CA ALA A 34 22.91 -40.60 -29.69
C ALA A 34 22.67 -40.66 -28.18
N SER A 35 23.56 -40.03 -27.41
CA SER A 35 23.30 -39.75 -26.00
C SER A 35 22.01 -38.95 -25.97
N ALA A 36 20.91 -39.64 -25.66
CA ALA A 36 19.65 -38.99 -25.38
C ALA A 36 19.94 -38.05 -24.22
N LEU A 37 19.99 -36.75 -24.52
CA LEU A 37 20.01 -35.72 -23.50
C LEU A 37 18.79 -36.00 -22.64
N ALA A 38 19.03 -36.43 -21.40
CA ALA A 38 17.96 -36.70 -20.46
C ALA A 38 17.08 -35.45 -20.42
N ALA A 39 15.79 -35.62 -20.67
CA ALA A 39 14.84 -34.52 -20.59
C ALA A 39 15.05 -33.81 -19.23
N PRO A 40 15.04 -32.47 -19.18
CA PRO A 40 15.31 -31.75 -17.94
C PRO A 40 14.38 -32.31 -16.88
N VAL A 41 14.97 -32.87 -15.82
CA VAL A 41 14.21 -33.38 -14.68
C VAL A 41 13.54 -32.17 -14.06
N LEU A 42 12.25 -32.01 -14.36
CA LEU A 42 11.39 -31.07 -13.66
C LEU A 42 11.42 -31.48 -12.20
N LEU A 43 12.17 -30.73 -11.39
CA LEU A 43 12.10 -30.83 -9.95
C LEU A 43 10.65 -30.55 -9.57
N GLN A 44 9.92 -31.61 -9.23
CA GLN A 44 8.59 -31.45 -8.67
C GLN A 44 8.75 -30.59 -7.43
N VAL A 45 8.11 -29.41 -7.43
CA VAL A 45 7.95 -28.62 -6.22
C VAL A 45 7.36 -29.57 -5.19
N PRO A 46 8.00 -29.77 -4.02
CA PRO A 46 7.53 -30.73 -3.04
C PRO A 46 6.08 -30.37 -2.70
N ALA A 47 5.18 -31.32 -2.94
CA ALA A 47 3.75 -31.12 -2.72
C ALA A 47 3.54 -30.56 -1.32
N GLN A 48 2.65 -29.57 -1.17
CA GLN A 48 2.36 -29.03 0.16
C GLN A 48 1.95 -30.19 1.07
N PRO A 49 2.47 -30.26 2.31
CA PRO A 49 2.09 -31.32 3.23
C PRO A 49 0.56 -31.29 3.41
N PRO A 50 -0.10 -32.46 3.54
CA PRO A 50 -1.54 -32.52 3.63
C PRO A 50 -2.04 -31.64 4.79
N PRO A 51 -3.21 -30.97 4.63
CA PRO A 51 -3.77 -30.13 5.69
C PRO A 51 -3.86 -30.91 7.00
N VAL A 52 -3.28 -30.36 8.07
CA VAL A 52 -3.35 -30.98 9.39
C VAL A 52 -4.77 -30.79 9.93
N ASP A 53 -5.45 -31.88 10.30
CA ASP A 53 -6.74 -31.78 10.99
C ASP A 53 -6.52 -31.13 12.35
N LEU A 54 -6.94 -29.87 12.48
CA LEU A 54 -6.81 -29.11 13.72
C LEU A 54 -7.48 -29.83 14.91
N ASN A 55 -8.53 -30.64 14.68
CA ASN A 55 -9.24 -31.39 15.73
C ASN A 55 -8.43 -32.55 16.30
N SER A 56 -7.39 -33.00 15.59
CA SER A 56 -6.42 -33.98 16.08
C SER A 56 -5.34 -33.38 16.99
N LEU A 57 -5.27 -32.05 17.08
CA LEU A 57 -4.27 -31.32 17.85
C LEU A 57 -4.81 -30.82 19.20
N ASP A 58 -3.98 -30.94 20.23
CA ASP A 58 -4.17 -30.33 21.55
C ASP A 58 -3.86 -28.83 21.47
N LEU A 59 -4.84 -28.08 20.96
CA LEU A 59 -4.84 -26.61 20.83
C LEU A 59 -5.98 -26.03 21.65
N THR A 60 -5.73 -24.87 22.28
CA THR A 60 -6.79 -24.06 22.88
C THR A 60 -7.79 -23.60 21.81
N ASP A 61 -9.02 -23.28 22.23
CA ASP A 61 -10.06 -22.78 21.32
C ASP A 61 -9.62 -21.52 20.56
N TYR A 62 -8.81 -20.66 21.20
CA TYR A 62 -8.27 -19.46 20.57
C TYR A 62 -7.25 -19.80 19.47
N GLU A 63 -6.26 -20.66 19.75
CA GLU A 63 -5.28 -21.11 18.73
C GLU A 63 -5.97 -21.82 17.56
N ARG A 64 -6.96 -22.66 17.88
CA ARG A 64 -7.81 -23.37 16.90
C ARG A 64 -8.60 -22.39 16.02
N GLN A 65 -9.15 -21.33 16.60
CA GLN A 65 -9.83 -20.26 15.86
C GLN A 65 -8.86 -19.50 14.95
N LEU A 66 -7.68 -19.10 15.45
CA LEU A 66 -6.68 -18.38 14.64
C LEU A 66 -6.19 -19.23 13.45
N ALA A 67 -5.87 -20.50 13.69
CA ALA A 67 -5.46 -21.44 12.64
C ALA A 67 -6.58 -21.70 11.62
N GLY A 68 -7.83 -21.83 12.09
CA GLY A 68 -9.01 -22.00 11.23
C GLY A 68 -9.24 -20.78 10.32
N ILE A 69 -9.14 -19.56 10.86
CA ILE A 69 -9.24 -18.33 10.06
C ILE A 69 -8.10 -18.27 9.04
N PHE A 70 -6.85 -18.49 9.46
CA PHE A 70 -5.70 -18.47 8.55
C PHE A 70 -5.86 -19.45 7.38
N ASN A 71 -6.26 -20.70 7.65
CA ASN A 71 -6.49 -21.70 6.62
C ASN A 71 -7.65 -21.31 5.68
N THR A 72 -8.63 -20.56 6.17
CA THR A 72 -9.79 -20.12 5.38
C THR A 72 -9.46 -18.93 4.48
N VAL A 73 -8.72 -17.94 4.99
CA VAL A 73 -8.52 -16.65 4.30
C VAL A 73 -7.16 -16.49 3.61
N SER A 74 -6.15 -17.31 3.94
CA SER A 74 -4.83 -17.19 3.30
C SER A 74 -4.84 -17.38 1.78
N PRO A 75 -5.72 -18.19 1.14
CA PRO A 75 -5.79 -18.24 -0.33
C PRO A 75 -6.37 -16.99 -0.99
N SER A 76 -7.03 -16.12 -0.23
CA SER A 76 -7.49 -14.79 -0.68
C SER A 76 -6.38 -13.74 -0.65
N VAL A 77 -5.25 -14.01 0.00
CA VAL A 77 -4.12 -13.08 0.16
C VAL A 77 -3.04 -13.42 -0.86
N VAL A 78 -2.47 -12.40 -1.50
CA VAL A 78 -1.41 -12.55 -2.51
C VAL A 78 -0.12 -11.85 -2.08
N SER A 79 1.02 -12.37 -2.54
CA SER A 79 2.28 -11.62 -2.54
C SER A 79 2.37 -10.79 -3.81
N ILE A 80 2.92 -9.58 -3.73
CA ILE A 80 3.11 -8.69 -4.88
C ILE A 80 4.59 -8.33 -4.96
N ASN A 81 5.22 -8.65 -6.08
CA ASN A 81 6.60 -8.25 -6.41
C ASN A 81 6.55 -7.15 -7.47
N VAL A 82 7.39 -6.13 -7.31
CA VAL A 82 7.39 -4.95 -8.18
C VAL A 82 8.79 -4.61 -8.67
N THR A 83 8.95 -4.48 -9.99
CA THR A 83 10.16 -3.96 -10.63
C THR A 83 9.95 -2.51 -11.08
N THR A 84 10.67 -1.59 -10.44
CA THR A 84 10.67 -0.15 -10.74
C THR A 84 11.91 0.24 -11.55
N ARG A 85 11.90 1.39 -12.25
CA ARG A 85 13.17 1.98 -12.75
C ARG A 85 13.77 2.89 -11.68
N GLN A 86 15.09 2.87 -11.55
CA GLN A 86 15.83 3.80 -10.70
C GLN A 86 16.56 4.82 -11.56
N THR A 87 16.21 6.09 -11.36
CA THR A 87 16.83 7.22 -12.05
C THR A 87 17.50 8.11 -11.02
N VAL A 88 18.82 8.29 -11.13
CA VAL A 88 19.60 9.17 -10.24
C VAL A 88 20.02 10.39 -11.06
N GLY A 89 19.34 11.51 -10.82
CA GLY A 89 19.42 12.68 -11.69
C GLY A 89 18.85 12.37 -13.08
N ASN A 90 19.66 12.57 -14.13
CA ASN A 90 19.27 12.30 -15.53
C ASN A 90 19.84 10.97 -16.08
N VAL A 91 20.31 10.07 -15.21
CA VAL A 91 20.89 8.78 -15.61
C VAL A 91 19.98 7.65 -15.15
N ASP A 92 19.62 6.76 -16.09
CA ASP A 92 18.93 5.50 -15.81
C ASP A 92 19.96 4.50 -15.27
N GLU A 93 19.97 4.28 -13.95
CA GLU A 93 20.94 3.41 -13.27
C GLU A 93 20.46 1.94 -13.16
N GLY A 94 19.24 1.65 -13.61
CA GLY A 94 18.73 0.29 -13.76
C GLY A 94 17.39 0.06 -13.06
N PHE A 95 17.23 -1.12 -12.44
CA PHE A 95 15.96 -1.57 -11.88
C PHE A 95 16.01 -1.71 -10.36
N GLY A 96 15.00 -1.14 -9.69
CA GLY A 96 14.71 -1.39 -8.29
C GLY A 96 13.72 -2.54 -8.12
N TYR A 97 13.79 -3.21 -6.97
CA TYR A 97 12.85 -4.29 -6.61
C TYR A 97 12.16 -3.94 -5.30
N GLY A 98 10.82 -3.97 -5.31
CA GLY A 98 9.95 -3.84 -4.15
C GLY A 98 9.09 -5.09 -3.96
N SER A 99 8.53 -5.26 -2.76
CA SER A 99 7.52 -6.29 -2.51
C SER A 99 6.53 -5.85 -1.43
N GLY A 100 5.33 -6.41 -1.51
CA GLY A 100 4.21 -6.20 -0.60
C GLY A 100 3.25 -7.37 -0.64
N SER A 101 2.06 -7.16 -0.12
CA SER A 101 0.93 -8.07 -0.24
C SER A 101 -0.28 -7.37 -0.84
N GLY A 102 -1.27 -8.15 -1.23
CA GLY A 102 -2.60 -7.67 -1.57
C GLY A 102 -3.63 -8.73 -1.22
N PHE A 103 -4.88 -8.51 -1.61
CA PHE A 103 -5.93 -9.53 -1.51
C PHE A 103 -6.92 -9.45 -2.65
N VAL A 104 -7.47 -10.60 -3.02
CA VAL A 104 -8.48 -10.75 -4.06
C VAL A 104 -9.78 -10.09 -3.59
N LEU A 105 -10.21 -9.06 -4.32
CA LEU A 105 -11.43 -8.30 -4.04
C LEU A 105 -12.67 -9.00 -4.59
N ASP A 106 -12.57 -9.59 -5.78
CA ASP A 106 -13.68 -10.20 -6.51
C ASP A 106 -13.21 -11.30 -7.48
N ARG A 107 -14.19 -11.94 -8.15
CA ARG A 107 -13.96 -12.98 -9.16
C ARG A 107 -13.66 -12.45 -10.56
N ASP A 108 -13.74 -11.13 -10.77
CA ASP A 108 -13.26 -10.51 -12.00
C ASP A 108 -11.74 -10.34 -11.96
N GLY A 109 -11.07 -10.66 -10.84
CA GLY A 109 -9.63 -10.65 -10.71
C GLY A 109 -9.08 -9.29 -10.31
N HIS A 110 -9.87 -8.48 -9.60
CA HIS A 110 -9.37 -7.27 -8.97
C HIS A 110 -8.67 -7.59 -7.65
N ILE A 111 -7.56 -6.90 -7.40
CA ILE A 111 -6.73 -7.07 -6.20
C ILE A 111 -6.51 -5.69 -5.58
N VAL A 112 -6.76 -5.57 -4.28
CA VAL A 112 -6.43 -4.37 -3.50
C VAL A 112 -5.04 -4.52 -2.90
N THR A 113 -4.26 -3.45 -2.94
CA THR A 113 -2.97 -3.29 -2.24
C THR A 113 -2.76 -1.81 -1.87
N ASN A 114 -1.61 -1.45 -1.30
CA ASN A 114 -1.24 -0.05 -1.08
C ASN A 114 -0.65 0.59 -2.34
N ASN A 115 -0.83 1.91 -2.49
CA ASN A 115 -0.20 2.67 -3.57
C ASN A 115 1.33 2.54 -3.53
N HIS A 116 1.96 2.72 -2.35
CA HIS A 116 3.42 2.66 -2.22
C HIS A 116 4.06 1.31 -2.57
N VAL A 117 3.28 0.23 -2.69
CA VAL A 117 3.79 -1.09 -3.12
C VAL A 117 4.04 -1.10 -4.63
N VAL A 118 3.20 -0.41 -5.41
CA VAL A 118 3.15 -0.46 -6.88
C VAL A 118 3.52 0.85 -7.57
N ASP A 119 3.72 1.93 -6.81
CA ASP A 119 4.18 3.20 -7.35
C ASP A 119 5.56 3.08 -8.03
N GLY A 120 5.74 3.81 -9.13
CA GLY A 120 6.94 3.72 -9.97
C GLY A 120 7.19 2.36 -10.65
N ALA A 121 6.23 1.43 -10.59
CA ALA A 121 6.33 0.15 -11.30
C ALA A 121 6.51 0.36 -12.81
N THR A 122 7.35 -0.47 -13.42
CA THR A 122 7.38 -0.56 -14.89
C THR A 122 6.09 -1.19 -15.41
N GLU A 123 5.69 -0.85 -16.64
CA GLU A 123 4.49 -1.37 -17.33
C GLU A 123 4.31 -2.90 -17.23
N ARG A 124 5.43 -3.62 -17.15
CA ARG A 124 5.50 -5.08 -17.08
C ARG A 124 6.18 -5.59 -15.80
N GLY A 125 6.23 -4.76 -14.77
CA GLY A 125 7.00 -4.99 -13.54
C GLY A 125 6.20 -5.49 -12.35
N ILE A 126 4.87 -5.61 -12.42
CA ILE A 126 4.04 -6.11 -11.31
C ILE A 126 3.76 -7.60 -11.50
N GLU A 127 4.24 -8.42 -10.57
CA GLU A 127 3.98 -9.85 -10.49
C GLU A 127 3.21 -10.16 -9.20
N VAL A 128 2.21 -11.03 -9.32
CA VAL A 128 1.32 -11.45 -8.22
C VAL A 128 1.45 -12.95 -8.03
N ASN A 129 1.83 -13.35 -6.81
CA ASN A 129 1.98 -14.75 -6.42
C ASN A 129 0.82 -15.16 -5.50
N PHE A 130 0.09 -16.18 -5.90
CA PHE A 130 -1.04 -16.75 -5.18
C PHE A 130 -0.60 -17.87 -4.22
N TYR A 131 -1.46 -18.20 -3.26
CA TYR A 131 -1.18 -19.17 -2.19
C TYR A 131 -0.88 -20.60 -2.68
N ASP A 132 -1.45 -20.97 -3.83
CA ASP A 132 -1.21 -22.25 -4.52
C ASP A 132 0.14 -22.30 -5.27
N GLY A 133 0.85 -21.17 -5.37
CA GLY A 133 2.07 -21.01 -6.15
C GLY A 133 1.84 -20.52 -7.59
N THR A 134 0.61 -20.19 -7.99
CA THR A 134 0.34 -19.55 -9.28
C THR A 134 0.94 -18.15 -9.31
N ILE A 135 1.72 -17.84 -10.35
CA ILE A 135 2.36 -16.54 -10.56
C ILE A 135 1.84 -15.93 -11.87
N VAL A 136 1.33 -14.71 -11.80
CA VAL A 136 0.81 -13.96 -12.95
C VAL A 136 1.28 -12.50 -12.93
N ARG A 137 1.19 -11.83 -14.08
CA ARG A 137 1.35 -10.38 -14.16
C ARG A 137 0.05 -9.68 -13.80
N ALA A 138 0.16 -8.49 -13.23
CA ALA A 138 -0.98 -7.61 -13.01
C ALA A 138 -0.80 -6.27 -13.72
N GLU A 139 -1.93 -5.66 -14.07
CA GLU A 139 -2.03 -4.30 -14.60
C GLU A 139 -2.63 -3.39 -13.53
N VAL A 140 -2.28 -2.10 -13.52
CA VAL A 140 -2.88 -1.11 -12.62
C VAL A 140 -4.21 -0.65 -13.21
N VAL A 141 -5.32 -0.83 -12.47
CA VAL A 141 -6.64 -0.28 -12.85
C VAL A 141 -6.75 1.18 -12.43
N GLY A 142 -6.22 1.50 -11.25
CA GLY A 142 -6.11 2.87 -10.77
C GLY A 142 -5.38 2.95 -9.43
N LEU A 143 -4.94 4.16 -9.11
CA LEU A 143 -4.17 4.50 -7.93
C LEU A 143 -4.89 5.59 -7.12
N ASP A 144 -4.76 5.51 -5.80
CA ASP A 144 -5.14 6.55 -4.85
C ASP A 144 -3.97 6.83 -3.90
N PRO A 145 -3.07 7.78 -4.25
CA PRO A 145 -1.97 8.19 -3.39
C PRO A 145 -2.42 8.89 -2.09
N ASP A 146 -3.63 9.47 -2.08
CA ASP A 146 -4.20 10.20 -0.93
C ASP A 146 -4.68 9.25 0.17
N ALA A 147 -5.16 8.05 -0.19
CA ALA A 147 -5.51 6.97 0.74
C ALA A 147 -4.43 5.89 0.90
N ASP A 148 -3.32 5.98 0.14
CA ASP A 148 -2.34 4.90 -0.03
C ASP A 148 -2.97 3.57 -0.46
N LEU A 149 -3.77 3.59 -1.53
CA LEU A 149 -4.44 2.40 -2.06
C LEU A 149 -4.24 2.28 -3.58
N ALA A 150 -4.26 1.04 -4.07
CA ALA A 150 -4.24 0.72 -5.49
C ALA A 150 -5.19 -0.45 -5.78
N VAL A 151 -5.79 -0.44 -6.97
CA VAL A 151 -6.51 -1.59 -7.52
C VAL A 151 -5.74 -2.11 -8.72
N LEU A 152 -5.41 -3.40 -8.67
CA LEU A 152 -4.76 -4.13 -9.74
C LEU A 152 -5.74 -5.09 -10.41
N LYS A 153 -5.46 -5.47 -11.65
CA LYS A 153 -6.16 -6.50 -12.41
C LYS A 153 -5.21 -7.64 -12.74
N VAL A 154 -5.61 -8.87 -12.43
CA VAL A 154 -4.99 -10.10 -12.95
C VAL A 154 -5.88 -10.77 -14.00
N ASN A 155 -5.29 -11.65 -14.81
CA ASN A 155 -6.03 -12.52 -15.72
C ASN A 155 -5.92 -13.98 -15.26
N ILE A 156 -6.83 -14.37 -14.37
CA ILE A 156 -6.95 -15.72 -13.79
C ILE A 156 -8.42 -16.17 -13.91
N PRO A 157 -8.70 -17.46 -14.17
CA PRO A 157 -10.08 -17.97 -14.19
C PRO A 157 -10.84 -17.72 -12.87
N PRO A 158 -12.11 -17.26 -12.89
CA PRO A 158 -12.91 -16.96 -11.70
C PRO A 158 -12.99 -18.06 -10.64
N GLU A 159 -12.88 -19.32 -11.05
CA GLU A 159 -12.87 -20.51 -10.20
C GLU A 159 -11.58 -20.68 -9.38
N ASN A 160 -10.47 -20.09 -9.83
CA ASN A 160 -9.18 -20.09 -9.13
C ASN A 160 -9.03 -18.86 -8.21
N LEU A 161 -10.03 -17.98 -8.18
CA LEU A 161 -10.06 -16.79 -7.33
C LEU A 161 -10.95 -17.02 -6.10
N GLN A 162 -10.40 -16.76 -4.92
CA GLN A 162 -11.13 -16.77 -3.65
C GLN A 162 -11.19 -15.33 -3.09
N PRO A 163 -12.25 -14.55 -3.40
CA PRO A 163 -12.40 -13.21 -2.85
C PRO A 163 -12.51 -13.19 -1.33
N VAL A 164 -12.00 -12.12 -0.71
CA VAL A 164 -12.25 -11.85 0.71
C VAL A 164 -13.71 -11.48 0.97
N VAL A 165 -14.14 -11.62 2.24
CA VAL A 165 -15.34 -10.93 2.73
C VAL A 165 -14.92 -9.59 3.32
N LEU A 166 -15.50 -8.49 2.86
CA LEU A 166 -15.27 -7.17 3.45
C LEU A 166 -16.24 -6.94 4.62
N GLY A 167 -15.70 -6.64 5.81
CA GLY A 167 -16.47 -6.29 7.00
C GLY A 167 -16.90 -4.81 7.01
N ASP A 168 -17.21 -4.32 8.20
CA ASP A 168 -17.57 -2.91 8.43
C ASP A 168 -16.61 -2.29 9.45
N SER A 169 -15.84 -1.28 9.02
CA SER A 169 -14.88 -0.60 9.89
C SER A 169 -15.55 0.35 10.90
N ASP A 170 -16.78 0.78 10.65
CA ASP A 170 -17.50 1.72 11.53
C ASP A 170 -18.16 0.99 12.72
N LEU A 171 -18.14 -0.36 12.73
CA LEU A 171 -18.56 -1.23 13.83
C LEU A 171 -17.40 -1.75 14.70
N LEU A 172 -16.17 -1.29 14.46
CA LEU A 172 -15.00 -1.71 15.24
C LEU A 172 -15.02 -1.15 16.65
N VAL A 173 -14.45 -1.91 17.59
CA VAL A 173 -14.26 -1.47 18.98
C VAL A 173 -12.80 -1.66 19.42
N ILE A 174 -12.30 -0.74 20.25
CA ILE A 174 -10.96 -0.84 20.85
C ILE A 174 -10.90 -2.10 21.72
N GLY A 175 -9.82 -2.87 21.59
CA GLY A 175 -9.64 -4.18 22.24
C GLY A 175 -10.13 -5.37 21.42
N GLN A 176 -10.82 -5.16 20.29
CA GLN A 176 -11.18 -6.25 19.37
C GLN A 176 -9.93 -6.88 18.74
N THR A 177 -9.82 -8.21 18.74
CA THR A 177 -8.70 -8.93 18.10
C THR A 177 -8.64 -8.69 16.59
N THR A 178 -7.42 -8.48 16.10
CA THR A 178 -7.09 -8.22 14.69
C THR A 178 -5.97 -9.14 14.21
N LEU A 179 -6.07 -9.64 12.98
CA LEU A 179 -5.10 -10.54 12.37
C LEU A 179 -4.57 -9.93 11.07
N ALA A 180 -3.27 -9.59 11.04
CA ALA A 180 -2.62 -9.13 9.82
C ALA A 180 -2.01 -10.33 9.09
N ILE A 181 -2.33 -10.48 7.80
CA ILE A 181 -1.82 -11.58 6.97
C ILE A 181 -1.18 -11.00 5.72
N GLY A 182 0.01 -11.51 5.38
CA GLY A 182 0.75 -11.17 4.17
C GLY A 182 1.85 -12.17 3.87
N SER A 183 2.58 -11.97 2.77
CA SER A 183 3.73 -12.78 2.37
C SER A 183 5.02 -11.94 2.44
N PRO A 184 5.66 -11.84 3.62
CA PRO A 184 6.94 -11.16 3.75
C PRO A 184 8.02 -11.85 2.91
N PHE A 185 8.74 -11.06 2.10
CA PHE A 185 9.85 -11.49 1.26
C PHE A 185 9.54 -12.62 0.26
N GLY A 186 8.27 -12.76 -0.16
CA GLY A 186 7.84 -13.84 -1.07
C GLY A 186 7.92 -15.25 -0.46
N GLN A 187 8.04 -15.34 0.87
CA GLN A 187 8.03 -16.60 1.62
C GLN A 187 6.59 -17.03 1.95
N ARG A 188 6.46 -18.12 2.72
CA ARG A 188 5.16 -18.57 3.26
C ARG A 188 4.39 -17.43 3.93
N TRP A 189 3.07 -17.44 3.75
CA TRP A 189 2.16 -16.49 4.37
C TRP A 189 2.36 -16.45 5.88
N THR A 190 2.52 -15.24 6.41
CA THR A 190 2.75 -14.96 7.82
C THR A 190 1.49 -14.34 8.40
N LEU A 191 1.01 -14.91 9.51
CA LEU A 191 -0.01 -14.30 10.35
C LEU A 191 0.66 -13.61 11.53
N THR A 192 0.26 -12.38 11.83
CA THR A 192 0.51 -11.72 13.11
C THR A 192 -0.82 -11.32 13.73
N SER A 193 -0.93 -11.37 15.06
CA SER A 193 -2.15 -11.05 15.80
C SER A 193 -1.91 -9.91 16.77
N GLY A 194 -2.98 -9.17 17.06
CA GLY A 194 -3.03 -8.09 18.03
C GLY A 194 -4.48 -7.68 18.28
N ILE A 195 -4.69 -6.42 18.64
CA ILE A 195 -5.99 -5.80 18.85
C ILE A 195 -6.12 -4.48 18.08
N VAL A 196 -7.34 -3.97 17.95
CA VAL A 196 -7.60 -2.55 17.67
C VAL A 196 -7.13 -1.74 18.88
N SER A 197 -6.02 -1.02 18.75
CA SER A 197 -5.47 -0.17 19.83
C SER A 197 -6.13 1.21 19.86
N ALA A 198 -6.55 1.73 18.70
CA ALA A 198 -7.27 3.00 18.57
C ALA A 198 -8.02 3.09 17.22
N LEU A 199 -9.00 3.99 17.17
CA LEU A 199 -9.80 4.32 15.99
C LEU A 199 -9.78 5.83 15.74
N ASP A 200 -10.29 6.28 14.59
CA ASP A 200 -10.43 7.69 14.17
C ASP A 200 -9.15 8.54 14.28
N ARG A 201 -7.98 7.91 14.07
CA ARG A 201 -6.71 8.60 13.88
C ARG A 201 -6.57 9.05 12.42
N THR A 202 -5.98 10.21 12.19
CA THR A 202 -5.37 10.52 10.89
C THR A 202 -3.89 10.21 10.91
N ILE A 203 -3.36 9.85 9.74
CA ILE A 203 -1.92 9.72 9.52
C ILE A 203 -1.51 10.54 8.31
N GLN A 204 -0.27 11.02 8.30
CA GLN A 204 0.27 11.66 7.10
C GLN A 204 0.32 10.64 5.97
N GLY A 205 -0.31 10.97 4.82
CA GLY A 205 -0.24 10.15 3.62
C GLY A 205 1.08 10.36 2.88
N LEU A 206 1.15 9.87 1.64
CA LEU A 206 2.27 10.13 0.74
C LEU A 206 2.21 11.54 0.12
N THR A 207 1.02 12.15 0.14
CA THR A 207 0.74 13.47 -0.44
C THR A 207 0.67 14.54 0.66
N ASN A 208 0.28 15.76 0.27
CA ASN A 208 -0.02 16.83 1.23
C ASN A 208 -1.30 16.58 2.05
N PHE A 209 -2.03 15.48 1.80
CA PHE A 209 -3.26 15.12 2.49
C PHE A 209 -3.05 13.95 3.47
N SER A 210 -3.80 13.97 4.57
CA SER A 210 -3.78 12.90 5.56
C SER A 210 -4.82 11.82 5.22
N ILE A 211 -4.47 10.56 5.51
CA ILE A 211 -5.42 9.44 5.46
C ILE A 211 -6.30 9.51 6.72
N GLY A 212 -7.62 9.54 6.53
CA GLY A 212 -8.63 9.61 7.60
C GLY A 212 -9.02 8.26 8.18
N SER A 213 -9.47 8.28 9.44
CA SER A 213 -9.98 7.13 10.21
C SER A 213 -9.17 5.83 10.11
N VAL A 214 -7.84 5.91 10.15
CA VAL A 214 -7.04 4.69 10.19
C VAL A 214 -7.24 3.93 11.50
N ILE A 215 -7.27 2.62 11.37
CA ILE A 215 -7.29 1.67 12.48
C ILE A 215 -5.87 1.56 12.98
N GLN A 216 -5.63 1.81 14.27
CA GLN A 216 -4.35 1.47 14.88
C GLN A 216 -4.43 0.06 15.47
N THR A 217 -3.37 -0.73 15.29
CA THR A 217 -3.22 -2.06 15.88
C THR A 217 -1.81 -2.26 16.45
N ASP A 218 -1.66 -3.15 17.42
CA ASP A 218 -0.38 -3.66 17.91
C ASP A 218 0.02 -4.98 17.21
N ALA A 219 -0.82 -5.53 16.33
CA ALA A 219 -0.45 -6.63 15.44
C ALA A 219 0.79 -6.23 14.62
N ALA A 220 1.80 -7.11 14.58
CA ALA A 220 3.09 -6.75 14.00
C ALA A 220 3.00 -6.58 12.48
N ILE A 221 3.06 -5.32 12.03
CA ILE A 221 3.14 -4.96 10.61
C ILE A 221 4.61 -4.72 10.24
N ASN A 222 5.17 -5.64 9.46
CA ASN A 222 6.56 -5.64 9.00
C ASN A 222 6.63 -5.74 7.46
N PRO A 223 7.75 -5.37 6.81
CA PRO A 223 7.92 -5.38 5.36
C PRO A 223 7.34 -6.62 4.67
N GLY A 224 6.50 -6.40 3.67
CA GLY A 224 5.76 -7.43 2.95
C GLY A 224 4.36 -7.76 3.49
N ASN A 225 3.98 -7.33 4.71
CA ASN A 225 2.56 -7.29 5.13
C ASN A 225 1.84 -6.00 4.66
N SER A 226 2.57 -4.97 4.18
CA SER A 226 2.00 -3.77 3.52
C SER A 226 1.08 -4.18 2.37
N GLY A 227 -0.07 -3.54 2.23
CA GLY A 227 -1.08 -3.83 1.21
C GLY A 227 -1.88 -5.10 1.48
N GLY A 228 -1.41 -5.97 2.39
CA GLY A 228 -2.16 -7.13 2.87
C GLY A 228 -3.33 -6.73 3.77
N PRO A 229 -4.33 -7.61 3.93
CA PRO A 229 -5.50 -7.33 4.75
C PRO A 229 -5.20 -7.39 6.26
N LEU A 230 -5.94 -6.57 7.01
CA LEU A 230 -6.20 -6.74 8.43
C LEU A 230 -7.59 -7.38 8.58
N PHE A 231 -7.66 -8.56 9.19
CA PHE A 231 -8.90 -9.31 9.43
C PHE A 231 -9.39 -9.20 10.88
N ASN A 232 -10.69 -9.41 11.09
CA ASN A 232 -11.25 -9.72 12.40
C ASN A 232 -11.38 -11.24 12.64
N LEU A 233 -11.84 -11.64 13.83
CA LEU A 233 -12.05 -13.06 14.21
C LEU A 233 -13.18 -13.80 13.47
N LYS A 234 -13.87 -13.16 12.52
CA LYS A 234 -14.80 -13.81 11.59
C LYS A 234 -14.18 -14.08 10.21
N GLY A 235 -12.93 -13.65 9.98
CA GLY A 235 -12.30 -13.69 8.66
C GLY A 235 -12.77 -12.58 7.71
N GLU A 236 -13.44 -11.54 8.23
CA GLU A 236 -13.82 -10.36 7.45
C GLU A 236 -12.65 -9.36 7.43
N VAL A 237 -12.31 -8.79 6.28
CA VAL A 237 -11.33 -7.69 6.16
C VAL A 237 -11.91 -6.43 6.79
N ILE A 238 -11.18 -5.85 7.73
CA ILE A 238 -11.52 -4.61 8.42
C ILE A 238 -10.63 -3.43 8.01
N GLY A 239 -9.48 -3.71 7.38
CA GLY A 239 -8.64 -2.67 6.75
C GLY A 239 -7.48 -3.24 5.93
N VAL A 240 -6.62 -2.35 5.41
CA VAL A 240 -5.40 -2.68 4.65
C VAL A 240 -4.18 -2.17 5.40
N ASN A 241 -3.27 -3.07 5.77
CA ASN A 241 -2.09 -2.73 6.57
C ASN A 241 -1.18 -1.78 5.79
N SER A 242 -0.80 -0.62 6.35
CA SER A 242 0.15 0.33 5.73
C SER A 242 1.33 0.63 6.66
N GLN A 243 2.52 0.73 6.08
CA GLN A 243 3.80 0.90 6.79
C GLN A 243 4.36 2.33 6.75
N ILE A 244 3.68 3.27 6.10
CA ILE A 244 4.18 4.63 5.77
C ILE A 244 4.85 5.37 6.94
N ILE A 245 4.42 5.09 8.18
CA ILE A 245 4.84 5.83 9.37
C ILE A 245 6.05 5.20 10.09
N SER A 246 6.40 3.94 9.79
CA SER A 246 7.51 3.28 10.48
C SER A 246 8.85 3.82 9.96
N GLN A 247 9.41 4.80 10.69
CA GLN A 247 10.75 5.36 10.43
C GLN A 247 11.85 4.28 10.39
N SER A 248 11.67 3.20 11.14
CA SER A 248 12.59 2.05 11.20
C SER A 248 12.26 0.93 10.21
N ARG A 249 11.13 1.03 9.47
CA ARG A 249 10.53 -0.05 8.67
C ARG A 249 10.36 -1.37 9.42
N SER A 250 10.13 -1.29 10.73
CA SER A 250 9.92 -2.41 11.64
C SER A 250 8.80 -2.10 12.62
N SER A 251 8.07 -3.11 13.09
CA SER A 251 7.04 -2.92 14.10
C SER A 251 7.63 -2.54 15.45
N SER A 252 7.17 -1.42 16.01
CA SER A 252 7.39 -1.00 17.39
C SER A 252 6.20 -1.31 18.32
N GLY A 253 5.26 -2.15 17.87
CA GLY A 253 3.96 -2.34 18.54
C GLY A 253 2.92 -1.26 18.17
N VAL A 254 3.18 -0.48 17.11
CA VAL A 254 2.25 0.51 16.57
C VAL A 254 2.18 0.35 15.05
N GLY A 255 1.17 -0.37 14.57
CA GLY A 255 0.80 -0.52 13.17
C GLY A 255 -0.48 0.25 12.84
N PHE A 256 -0.69 0.53 11.55
CA PHE A 256 -1.87 1.23 11.05
C PHE A 256 -2.46 0.50 9.85
N ALA A 257 -3.80 0.61 9.69
CA ALA A 257 -4.50 0.09 8.54
C ALA A 257 -5.54 1.10 8.01
N VAL A 258 -5.63 1.21 6.68
CA VAL A 258 -6.66 1.99 5.98
C VAL A 258 -8.01 1.28 6.17
N PRO A 259 -9.07 1.94 6.66
CA PRO A 259 -10.30 1.26 7.07
C PRO A 259 -11.08 0.70 5.87
N VAL A 260 -11.68 -0.48 6.02
CA VAL A 260 -12.34 -1.18 4.89
C VAL A 260 -13.48 -0.39 4.25
N ASN A 261 -14.15 0.51 4.98
CA ASN A 261 -15.19 1.36 4.37
C ASN A 261 -14.59 2.42 3.42
N LEU A 262 -13.39 2.93 3.69
CA LEU A 262 -12.65 3.77 2.75
C LEU A 262 -12.15 2.94 1.56
N VAL A 263 -11.61 1.74 1.81
CA VAL A 263 -11.19 0.81 0.76
C VAL A 263 -12.32 0.50 -0.21
N ARG A 264 -13.54 0.23 0.30
CA ARG A 264 -14.73 -0.01 -0.51
C ARG A 264 -15.09 1.19 -1.38
N ARG A 265 -15.02 2.42 -0.84
CA ARG A 265 -15.20 3.67 -1.62
C ARG A 265 -14.16 3.75 -2.73
N VAL A 266 -12.89 3.63 -2.39
CA VAL A 266 -11.75 3.79 -3.31
C VAL A 266 -11.79 2.76 -4.43
N ALA A 267 -12.01 1.48 -4.10
CA ALA A 267 -12.14 0.44 -5.11
C ALA A 267 -13.34 0.66 -6.02
N THR A 268 -14.50 1.07 -5.49
CA THR A 268 -15.70 1.39 -6.31
C THR A 268 -15.44 2.57 -7.24
N ASP A 269 -14.87 3.66 -6.74
CA ASP A 269 -14.59 4.87 -7.52
C ASP A 269 -13.53 4.59 -8.61
N ILE A 270 -12.49 3.81 -8.31
CA ILE A 270 -11.45 3.37 -9.29
C ILE A 270 -12.04 2.42 -10.35
N LEU A 271 -12.79 1.39 -9.96
CA LEU A 271 -13.38 0.45 -10.92
C LEU A 271 -14.37 1.13 -11.88
N ALA A 272 -15.05 2.18 -11.42
CA ALA A 272 -15.99 2.95 -12.25
C ALA A 272 -15.32 4.03 -13.12
N ASN A 273 -14.28 4.72 -12.62
CA ASN A 273 -13.77 5.96 -13.22
C ASN A 273 -12.23 5.99 -13.44
N GLY A 274 -11.50 4.95 -13.04
CA GLY A 274 -10.03 4.88 -13.06
C GLY A 274 -9.33 5.71 -11.98
N ARG A 275 -10.07 6.49 -11.17
CA ARG A 275 -9.53 7.35 -10.11
C ARG A 275 -10.56 7.62 -9.00
N VAL A 276 -10.09 8.18 -7.88
CA VAL A 276 -10.93 8.68 -6.79
C VAL A 276 -10.94 10.20 -6.78
N ASP A 277 -12.13 10.80 -6.77
CA ASP A 277 -12.29 12.26 -6.62
C ASP A 277 -12.70 12.60 -5.18
N TYR A 278 -11.78 13.22 -4.43
CA TYR A 278 -12.02 13.67 -3.05
C TYR A 278 -12.52 15.11 -2.98
N SER A 279 -13.43 15.34 -2.04
CA SER A 279 -13.88 16.69 -1.66
C SER A 279 -12.80 17.49 -0.94
N TYR A 280 -12.79 18.79 -1.19
CA TYR A 280 -11.82 19.75 -0.66
C TYR A 280 -12.53 20.96 -0.05
N LEU A 281 -12.05 21.35 1.14
CA LEU A 281 -12.55 22.52 1.87
C LEU A 281 -11.66 23.76 1.67
N GLY A 282 -10.36 23.59 1.42
CA GLY A 282 -9.42 24.71 1.25
C GLY A 282 -9.04 25.42 2.56
N ILE A 283 -8.72 24.65 3.60
CA ILE A 283 -8.14 25.16 4.85
C ILE A 283 -6.88 24.40 5.24
N ASN A 284 -6.05 25.03 6.07
CA ASN A 284 -5.00 24.38 6.86
C ASN A 284 -5.46 24.26 8.32
N GLY A 285 -5.07 23.17 8.98
CA GLY A 285 -5.33 22.93 10.40
C GLY A 285 -4.28 23.59 11.29
N GLY A 286 -4.72 24.14 12.42
CA GLY A 286 -3.83 24.48 13.54
C GLY A 286 -3.43 23.24 14.35
N PRO A 287 -2.58 23.42 15.37
CA PRO A 287 -2.27 22.37 16.34
C PRO A 287 -3.52 21.98 17.14
N ASP A 288 -3.42 20.89 17.90
CA ASP A 288 -4.48 20.49 18.84
C ASP A 288 -4.75 21.57 19.91
N MET A 289 -5.96 21.55 20.45
CA MET A 289 -6.44 22.53 21.41
C MET A 289 -5.62 22.50 22.72
N SER A 290 -4.81 23.53 22.96
CA SER A 290 -4.02 23.73 24.19
C SER A 290 -4.66 24.76 25.13
N LEU A 291 -4.18 24.82 26.38
CA LEU A 291 -4.62 25.84 27.35
C LEU A 291 -4.25 27.25 26.87
N ASN A 292 -3.03 27.44 26.37
CA ASN A 292 -2.55 28.72 25.82
C ASN A 292 -3.43 29.22 24.67
N LEU A 293 -3.93 28.32 23.82
CA LEU A 293 -4.93 28.64 22.78
C LEU A 293 -6.28 29.04 23.39
N ILE A 294 -6.81 28.27 24.34
CA ILE A 294 -8.09 28.52 25.01
C ILE A 294 -8.09 29.90 25.68
N GLU A 295 -7.04 30.23 26.41
CA GLU A 295 -6.93 31.50 27.14
C GLU A 295 -6.71 32.70 26.20
N THR A 296 -5.83 32.57 25.19
CA THR A 296 -5.55 33.63 24.22
C THR A 296 -6.78 33.97 23.37
N LEU A 297 -7.49 32.95 22.89
CA LEU A 297 -8.70 33.08 22.06
C LEU A 297 -9.99 33.25 22.90
N LYS A 298 -9.89 33.21 24.24
CA LYS A 298 -11.00 33.31 25.20
C LYS A 298 -12.14 32.32 24.93
N LEU A 299 -11.77 31.07 24.68
CA LEU A 299 -12.70 29.98 24.36
C LEU A 299 -13.31 29.39 25.64
N PRO A 300 -14.51 28.78 25.55
CA PRO A 300 -14.99 27.88 26.59
C PRO A 300 -14.02 26.68 26.76
N ASN A 301 -13.66 26.33 27.99
CA ASN A 301 -12.68 25.26 28.28
C ASN A 301 -13.07 23.88 27.70
N ASN A 302 -14.36 23.64 27.47
CA ASN A 302 -14.90 22.43 26.86
C ASN A 302 -15.09 22.51 25.33
N LEU A 303 -14.79 23.64 24.70
CA LEU A 303 -14.88 23.78 23.25
C LEU A 303 -13.79 22.95 22.57
N ARG A 304 -14.17 22.16 21.57
CA ARG A 304 -13.28 21.37 20.70
C ARG A 304 -13.69 21.60 19.26
N GLY A 305 -12.77 21.34 18.34
CA GLY A 305 -12.97 21.62 16.92
C GLY A 305 -11.66 21.76 16.16
N VAL A 306 -11.78 22.03 14.86
CA VAL A 306 -10.64 22.29 13.98
C VAL A 306 -10.29 23.77 14.04
N ILE A 307 -9.11 24.09 14.57
CA ILE A 307 -8.56 25.45 14.49
C ILE A 307 -8.16 25.72 13.04
N VAL A 308 -8.65 26.81 12.45
CA VAL A 308 -8.24 27.22 11.10
C VAL A 308 -6.92 28.01 11.20
N SER A 309 -5.81 27.40 10.76
CA SER A 309 -4.48 28.06 10.71
C SER A 309 -4.22 28.76 9.38
N GLY A 310 -5.04 28.49 8.37
CA GLY A 310 -5.00 29.18 7.09
C GLY A 310 -6.21 28.83 6.23
N VAL A 311 -6.58 29.75 5.36
CA VAL A 311 -7.63 29.58 4.35
C VAL A 311 -6.98 29.77 2.99
N VAL A 312 -7.21 28.82 2.07
CA VAL A 312 -6.56 28.79 0.76
C VAL A 312 -7.20 29.86 -0.15
N PRO A 313 -6.41 30.80 -0.71
CA PRO A 313 -6.93 31.87 -1.55
C PRO A 313 -7.72 31.35 -2.76
N GLY A 314 -8.87 31.94 -3.04
CA GLY A 314 -9.83 31.52 -4.05
C GLY A 314 -10.54 30.19 -3.73
N GLY A 315 -10.22 29.52 -2.62
CA GLY A 315 -10.71 28.19 -2.25
C GLY A 315 -12.14 28.17 -1.68
N PRO A 316 -12.74 26.98 -1.51
CA PRO A 316 -14.13 26.84 -1.03
C PRO A 316 -14.41 27.56 0.29
N ALA A 317 -13.53 27.39 1.28
CA ALA A 317 -13.64 28.04 2.59
C ALA A 317 -13.57 29.57 2.49
N GLU A 318 -12.68 30.14 1.65
CA GLU A 318 -12.60 31.60 1.48
C GLU A 318 -13.87 32.16 0.84
N ARG A 319 -14.38 31.49 -0.21
CA ARG A 319 -15.62 31.89 -0.90
C ARG A 319 -16.85 31.83 0.03
N ALA A 320 -16.82 30.95 1.03
CA ALA A 320 -17.85 30.87 2.07
C ALA A 320 -17.61 31.82 3.26
N GLY A 321 -16.50 32.57 3.27
CA GLY A 321 -16.20 33.58 4.29
C GLY A 321 -15.58 33.03 5.58
N LEU A 322 -14.86 31.89 5.53
CA LEU A 322 -13.91 31.51 6.58
C LEU A 322 -12.72 32.48 6.57
N ARG A 323 -12.15 32.73 7.75
CA ARG A 323 -11.10 33.74 7.96
C ARG A 323 -9.75 33.08 8.23
N ASN A 324 -8.70 33.65 7.65
CA ASN A 324 -7.33 33.40 8.10
C ASN A 324 -7.16 33.85 9.57
N PRO A 325 -6.28 33.21 10.36
CA PRO A 325 -6.04 33.61 11.74
C PRO A 325 -5.42 35.01 11.82
N GLY A 326 -5.60 35.66 12.97
CA GLY A 326 -4.90 36.89 13.32
C GLY A 326 -3.40 36.67 13.56
N ARG A 327 -2.67 37.75 13.86
CA ARG A 327 -1.22 37.69 14.14
C ARG A 327 -0.88 36.63 15.19
N THR A 328 0.23 35.94 15.01
CA THR A 328 0.80 35.03 16.01
C THR A 328 1.45 35.82 17.14
N VAL A 329 1.28 35.32 18.36
CA VAL A 329 2.01 35.72 19.58
C VAL A 329 2.64 34.50 20.22
N PHE A 330 3.71 34.68 20.99
CA PHE A 330 4.33 33.61 21.76
C PHE A 330 3.86 33.65 23.20
N VAL A 331 3.26 32.55 23.67
CA VAL A 331 2.76 32.38 25.05
C VAL A 331 3.45 31.15 25.63
N GLU A 332 4.30 31.35 26.64
CA GLU A 332 5.12 30.29 27.27
C GLU A 332 6.00 29.44 26.30
N GLY A 333 6.22 29.94 25.08
CA GLY A 333 6.94 29.24 24.00
C GLY A 333 6.04 28.74 22.87
N ASP A 334 4.73 28.60 23.11
CA ASP A 334 3.76 28.22 22.09
C ASP A 334 3.47 29.39 21.12
N ALA A 335 3.44 29.09 19.82
CA ALA A 335 3.01 30.01 18.78
C ALA A 335 1.47 30.00 18.65
N VAL A 336 0.81 31.02 19.15
CA VAL A 336 -0.66 31.09 19.28
C VAL A 336 -1.24 32.24 18.43
N PRO A 337 -2.28 32.02 17.60
CA PRO A 337 -2.93 33.10 16.88
C PRO A 337 -3.80 33.96 17.81
N THR A 338 -3.85 35.27 17.55
CA THR A 338 -4.67 36.21 18.34
C THR A 338 -6.17 36.16 18.04
N THR A 339 -6.55 35.62 16.88
CA THR A 339 -7.93 35.26 16.49
C THR A 339 -7.87 34.06 15.54
N ALA A 340 -8.90 33.21 15.53
CA ALA A 340 -9.05 32.12 14.58
C ALA A 340 -10.52 31.72 14.47
N ASP A 341 -10.93 31.19 13.31
CA ASP A 341 -12.16 30.39 13.23
C ASP A 341 -11.89 29.00 13.80
N ILE A 342 -12.87 28.43 14.49
CA ILE A 342 -12.82 27.05 14.98
C ILE A 342 -14.04 26.27 14.48
N ILE A 343 -13.83 25.26 13.63
CA ILE A 343 -14.91 24.42 13.11
C ILE A 343 -15.29 23.38 14.17
N THR A 344 -16.43 23.58 14.84
CA THR A 344 -16.90 22.72 15.93
C THR A 344 -17.81 21.58 15.46
N ALA A 345 -18.43 21.70 14.28
CA ALA A 345 -19.23 20.64 13.66
C ALA A 345 -19.33 20.77 12.13
N ILE A 346 -19.63 19.66 11.45
CA ILE A 346 -19.95 19.60 10.02
C ILE A 346 -21.28 18.86 9.83
N ASN A 347 -22.27 19.49 9.19
CA ASN A 347 -23.64 18.99 9.06
C ASN A 347 -24.27 18.55 10.41
N GLY A 348 -23.91 19.22 11.50
CA GLY A 348 -24.35 18.88 12.86
C GLY A 348 -23.57 17.75 13.55
N VAL A 349 -22.65 17.06 12.85
CA VAL A 349 -21.74 16.08 13.46
C VAL A 349 -20.61 16.82 14.18
N PRO A 350 -20.46 16.68 15.51
CA PRO A 350 -19.41 17.35 16.27
C PRO A 350 -18.00 16.93 15.83
N LEU A 351 -17.06 17.88 15.88
CA LEU A 351 -15.66 17.67 15.53
C LEU A 351 -14.77 17.95 16.76
N SER A 352 -13.90 17.00 17.09
CA SER A 352 -12.95 17.17 18.20
C SER A 352 -11.60 17.78 17.78
N GLY A 353 -11.28 17.75 16.47
CA GLY A 353 -10.00 18.15 15.90
C GLY A 353 -9.93 17.81 14.40
N MET A 354 -8.80 18.10 13.75
CA MET A 354 -8.65 17.95 12.29
C MET A 354 -8.93 16.52 11.81
N ASN A 355 -8.57 15.50 12.61
CA ASN A 355 -8.79 14.09 12.28
C ASN A 355 -10.25 13.80 11.91
N GLY A 356 -11.20 14.31 12.69
CA GLY A 356 -12.64 14.13 12.47
C GLY A 356 -13.11 14.79 11.17
N LEU A 357 -12.56 15.96 10.83
CA LEU A 357 -12.92 16.67 9.60
C LEU A 357 -12.38 15.95 8.34
N VAL A 358 -11.11 15.56 8.34
CA VAL A 358 -10.52 14.78 7.24
C VAL A 358 -11.29 13.48 7.04
N SER A 359 -11.59 12.77 8.14
CA SER A 359 -12.33 11.52 8.13
C SER A 359 -13.78 11.68 7.66
N TYR A 360 -14.45 12.78 8.05
CA TYR A 360 -15.79 13.08 7.57
C TYR A 360 -15.80 13.34 6.07
N LEU A 361 -14.86 14.18 5.58
CA LEU A 361 -14.76 14.51 4.15
C LEU A 361 -14.38 13.27 3.30
N ALA A 362 -13.49 12.41 3.80
CA ALA A 362 -13.07 11.19 3.11
C ALA A 362 -14.16 10.10 3.06
N ARG A 363 -15.08 10.04 4.04
CA ARG A 363 -16.17 9.04 4.07
C ARG A 363 -17.49 9.55 3.48
N ASN A 364 -17.91 10.77 3.83
CA ASN A 364 -19.31 11.20 3.70
C ASN A 364 -19.58 12.22 2.58
N THR A 365 -18.56 12.74 1.89
CA THR A 365 -18.75 13.79 0.87
C THR A 365 -18.04 13.51 -0.46
N ARG A 366 -18.57 14.13 -1.51
CA ARG A 366 -18.04 14.22 -2.88
C ARG A 366 -17.81 15.70 -3.26
N PRO A 367 -16.98 15.98 -4.29
CA PRO A 367 -16.91 17.32 -4.89
C PRO A 367 -18.29 17.81 -5.35
N GLY A 368 -18.58 19.10 -5.13
CA GLY A 368 -19.87 19.72 -5.46
C GLY A 368 -20.89 19.72 -4.33
N ASP A 369 -20.74 18.84 -3.32
CA ASP A 369 -21.59 18.81 -2.13
C ASP A 369 -21.53 20.13 -1.37
N THR A 370 -22.65 20.53 -0.77
CA THR A 370 -22.70 21.66 0.16
C THR A 370 -22.82 21.15 1.59
N VAL A 371 -21.90 21.58 2.46
CA VAL A 371 -21.87 21.21 3.88
C VAL A 371 -22.05 22.43 4.77
N ASN A 372 -22.78 22.28 5.86
CA ASN A 372 -22.96 23.31 6.87
C ASN A 372 -21.87 23.18 7.94
N LEU A 373 -20.88 24.06 7.91
CA LEU A 373 -19.88 24.17 8.97
C LEU A 373 -20.45 24.98 10.13
N THR A 374 -20.39 24.44 11.34
CA THR A 374 -20.59 25.22 12.56
C THR A 374 -19.25 25.76 12.99
N LEU A 375 -19.12 27.08 13.07
CA LEU A 375 -17.90 27.78 13.47
C LEU A 375 -18.11 28.47 14.82
N TRP A 376 -17.08 28.48 15.65
CA TRP A 376 -16.90 29.46 16.71
C TRP A 376 -16.02 30.59 16.20
N ARG A 377 -16.52 31.83 16.30
CA ARG A 377 -15.88 33.05 15.80
C ARG A 377 -16.25 34.22 16.71
N ASP A 378 -15.28 34.99 17.17
CA ASP A 378 -15.48 36.23 17.95
C ASP A 378 -16.43 36.05 19.17
N GLY A 379 -16.41 34.86 19.79
CA GLY A 379 -17.26 34.51 20.94
C GLY A 379 -18.69 34.07 20.60
N GLN A 380 -19.02 33.87 19.32
CA GLN A 380 -20.32 33.45 18.84
C GLN A 380 -20.24 32.17 18.01
N GLN A 381 -21.30 31.37 18.04
CA GLN A 381 -21.49 30.24 17.14
C GLN A 381 -22.24 30.70 15.88
N ILE A 382 -21.68 30.42 14.71
CA ILE A 382 -22.30 30.71 13.41
C ILE A 382 -22.33 29.45 12.54
N VAL A 383 -23.28 29.37 11.62
CA VAL A 383 -23.35 28.27 10.63
C VAL A 383 -23.08 28.84 9.25
N VAL A 384 -22.14 28.23 8.52
CA VAL A 384 -21.68 28.66 7.21
C VAL A 384 -21.85 27.50 6.20
N PRO A 385 -22.69 27.65 5.16
CA PRO A 385 -22.75 26.68 4.07
C PRO A 385 -21.51 26.83 3.18
N VAL A 386 -20.83 25.72 2.91
CA VAL A 386 -19.64 25.67 2.05
C VAL A 386 -19.85 24.63 0.95
N GLN A 387 -19.80 25.06 -0.31
CA GLN A 387 -19.77 24.14 -1.45
C GLN A 387 -18.35 23.63 -1.68
N LEU A 388 -18.13 22.33 -1.46
CA LEU A 388 -16.85 21.66 -1.59
C LEU A 388 -16.42 21.57 -3.06
N SER A 389 -15.13 21.73 -3.35
CA SER A 389 -14.56 21.45 -4.69
C SER A 389 -13.88 20.08 -4.71
N SER A 390 -13.32 19.69 -5.86
CA SER A 390 -12.31 18.63 -5.90
C SER A 390 -11.02 19.08 -5.20
N ARG A 391 -10.24 18.13 -4.68
CA ARG A 391 -8.85 18.39 -4.25
C ARG A 391 -8.02 18.85 -5.45
N PRO A 392 -7.10 19.83 -5.27
CA PRO A 392 -6.08 20.13 -6.26
C PRO A 392 -5.19 18.90 -6.52
N SER A 393 -4.83 18.70 -7.79
CA SER A 393 -3.85 17.72 -8.28
C SER A 393 -2.41 18.25 -8.15
#